data_AF-A0A1N6KEA4-F1
#
_entry.id   AF-A0A1N6KEA4-F1
#
_cell.length_a   1.000
_cell.length_b   1.000
_cell.length_c   1.000
_cell.angle_alpha   90.00
_cell.angle_beta   90.00
_cell.angle_gamma   90.00
#
_symmetry.space_group_name_H-M   'P 1'
#
loop_
_entity.id
_entity.type
_entity.pdbx_description
1 polymer ?
#
loop_
_entity_poly.entity_id
_entity_poly.type
_entity_poly.pdbx_seq_one_letter_code
_entity_poly.pdbx_strand_id
1 'polypeptide(L)'
;MFSWRGGAFSAGGYSMNTPEWLKPGRCGAVIGAAITALLTVWAFPVLAQDGTGPLPENAEVRSYGGGWHCTLGYRVNAGDCVAIDVPDNAYATGRSYGAGWACKRGYQEVGGASCEAIPVPENAFLRSSGFDWQCDRGYRQDRETCVLIVLPENAYLTDDPSGSGWACDRGFTASEAACVPIAVPENGYLTNAD
;
A
#
# COMPACT_ATOMS: atom_id res chain seq x y z
N MET A 1 -24.18 37.31 -24.79
CA MET A 1 -24.40 37.57 -26.23
C MET A 1 -23.02 37.77 -26.87
N PHE A 2 -22.40 36.68 -27.36
CA PHE A 2 -21.16 36.74 -28.11
C PHE A 2 -21.31 35.84 -29.34
N SER A 3 -21.22 36.50 -30.49
CA SER A 3 -21.27 35.95 -31.84
C SER A 3 -19.86 35.53 -32.26
N TRP A 4 -19.71 34.34 -32.82
CA TRP A 4 -18.58 34.02 -33.69
C TRP A 4 -19.07 33.28 -34.93
N ARG A 5 -18.61 33.79 -36.08
CA ARG A 5 -18.91 33.35 -37.44
C ARG A 5 -18.15 32.06 -37.77
N GLY A 6 -18.78 31.22 -38.60
CA GLY A 6 -18.24 29.97 -39.09
C GLY A 6 -17.10 30.13 -40.08
N GLY A 7 -16.19 29.14 -40.05
CA GLY A 7 -15.22 28.84 -41.09
C GLY A 7 -15.49 27.43 -41.63
N ALA A 8 -15.54 27.32 -42.95
CA ALA A 8 -15.80 26.09 -43.70
C ALA A 8 -14.56 25.21 -43.80
N PHE A 9 -14.72 23.89 -43.70
CA PHE A 9 -13.75 22.92 -44.22
C PHE A 9 -14.47 21.89 -45.10
N SER A 10 -13.88 21.72 -46.29
CA SER A 10 -14.34 20.94 -47.42
C SER A 10 -14.18 19.44 -47.18
N ALA A 11 -15.24 18.67 -47.39
CA ALA A 11 -15.20 17.20 -47.41
C ALA A 11 -15.05 16.71 -48.86
N GLY A 12 -13.89 16.13 -49.17
CA GLY A 12 -13.68 15.37 -50.41
C GLY A 12 -14.31 13.99 -50.28
N GLY A 13 -15.23 13.67 -51.18
CA GLY A 13 -15.82 12.34 -51.32
C GLY A 13 -15.05 11.48 -52.31
N TYR A 14 -15.02 10.17 -52.07
CA TYR A 14 -14.75 9.16 -53.10
C TYR A 14 -15.68 7.96 -52.89
N SER A 15 -16.07 7.40 -54.03
CA SER A 15 -17.22 6.53 -54.29
C SER A 15 -17.02 5.09 -53.81
N MET A 16 -18.06 4.49 -53.24
CA MET A 16 -18.16 3.03 -53.06
C MET A 16 -19.10 2.46 -54.13
N ASN A 17 -18.56 1.64 -55.04
CA ASN A 17 -19.35 0.84 -55.97
C ASN A 17 -19.50 -0.59 -55.43
N THR A 18 -20.74 -1.10 -55.43
CA THR A 18 -21.12 -2.53 -55.47
C THR A 18 -21.56 -2.85 -56.92
N PRO A 19 -21.73 -4.10 -57.43
CA PRO A 19 -22.06 -5.40 -56.79
C PRO A 19 -21.25 -6.58 -57.45
N GLU A 20 -21.52 -7.90 -57.33
CA GLU A 20 -22.56 -8.64 -58.09
C GLU A 20 -22.33 -10.18 -58.01
N TRP A 21 -22.68 -10.88 -56.93
CA TRP A 21 -22.68 -12.38 -56.93
C TRP A 21 -23.55 -13.09 -55.89
N LEU A 22 -24.51 -12.39 -55.27
CA LEU A 22 -25.52 -13.07 -54.45
C LEU A 22 -26.54 -13.79 -55.35
N LYS A 23 -26.30 -15.08 -55.65
CA LYS A 23 -27.34 -16.05 -56.00
C LYS A 23 -27.04 -17.43 -55.40
N PRO A 24 -27.99 -18.04 -54.65
CA PRO A 24 -27.85 -19.40 -54.14
C PRO A 24 -28.40 -20.40 -55.17
N GLY A 25 -27.65 -21.45 -55.46
CA GLY A 25 -28.04 -22.54 -56.37
C GLY A 25 -27.50 -23.87 -55.86
N ARG A 26 -28.41 -24.78 -55.54
CA ARG A 26 -28.21 -26.09 -54.92
C ARG A 26 -27.88 -27.12 -56.01
N CYS A 27 -26.82 -27.93 -55.86
CA CYS A 27 -26.64 -29.16 -56.67
C CYS A 27 -25.94 -30.25 -55.86
N GLY A 28 -26.44 -31.48 -56.05
CA GLY A 28 -26.24 -32.64 -55.19
C GLY A 28 -24.84 -33.28 -55.23
N ALA A 29 -24.66 -34.15 -54.24
CA ALA A 29 -23.48 -34.94 -53.93
C ALA A 29 -23.11 -36.00 -54.98
N VAL A 30 -21.80 -36.27 -55.15
CA VAL A 30 -21.25 -37.62 -55.43
C VAL A 30 -19.82 -37.74 -54.82
N ILE A 31 -19.74 -38.50 -53.73
CA ILE A 31 -18.70 -39.46 -53.28
C ILE A 31 -17.25 -39.29 -53.81
N GLY A 32 -16.29 -39.13 -52.90
CA GLY A 32 -14.86 -39.41 -53.14
C GLY A 32 -13.96 -38.92 -52.02
N ALA A 33 -13.44 -39.84 -51.19
CA ALA A 33 -12.65 -39.57 -50.00
C ALA A 33 -11.31 -38.85 -50.29
N ALA A 34 -10.99 -37.81 -49.50
CA ALA A 34 -9.62 -37.52 -49.05
C ALA A 34 -9.66 -36.49 -47.90
N ILE A 35 -9.21 -36.93 -46.74
CA ILE A 35 -9.04 -36.19 -45.49
C ILE A 35 -7.93 -35.15 -45.66
N THR A 36 -8.13 -33.89 -45.25
CA THR A 36 -7.22 -33.16 -44.32
C THR A 36 -7.74 -31.75 -44.04
N ALA A 37 -8.10 -31.52 -42.78
CA ALA A 37 -8.42 -30.22 -42.22
C ALA A 37 -7.12 -29.45 -41.93
N LEU A 38 -6.92 -28.29 -42.55
CA LEU A 38 -5.89 -27.32 -42.12
C LEU A 38 -6.52 -26.32 -41.14
N LEU A 39 -6.57 -26.70 -39.86
CA LEU A 39 -6.63 -25.76 -38.74
C LEU A 39 -5.19 -25.38 -38.39
N THR A 40 -4.67 -24.29 -38.98
CA THR A 40 -3.38 -23.72 -38.55
C THR A 40 -3.59 -22.94 -37.26
N VAL A 41 -3.69 -23.67 -36.15
CA VAL A 41 -3.51 -23.10 -34.81
C VAL A 41 -2.04 -22.76 -34.70
N TRP A 42 -1.70 -21.48 -34.77
CA TRP A 42 -0.40 -21.00 -34.33
C TRP A 42 -0.30 -21.28 -32.84
N ALA A 43 0.26 -22.44 -32.50
CA ALA A 43 0.72 -22.75 -31.17
C ALA A 43 1.89 -21.81 -30.89
N PHE A 44 1.60 -20.63 -30.34
CA PHE A 44 2.62 -19.85 -29.65
C PHE A 44 3.16 -20.76 -28.55
N PRO A 45 4.45 -21.15 -28.57
CA PRO A 45 5.01 -21.90 -27.48
C PRO A 45 4.88 -21.04 -26.23
N VAL A 46 4.01 -21.47 -25.31
CA VAL A 46 3.98 -20.92 -23.96
C VAL A 46 5.25 -21.42 -23.30
N LEU A 47 6.28 -20.58 -23.26
CA LEU A 47 7.47 -20.86 -22.47
C LEU A 47 7.08 -20.71 -21.00
N ALA A 48 6.71 -21.82 -20.37
CA ALA A 48 6.79 -21.92 -18.92
C ALA A 48 8.28 -21.89 -18.53
N GLN A 49 8.66 -21.00 -17.62
CA GLN A 49 10.00 -21.03 -17.03
C GLN A 49 10.02 -22.21 -16.05
N ASP A 50 10.38 -23.40 -16.53
CA ASP A 50 10.48 -24.62 -15.72
C ASP A 50 11.63 -24.59 -14.69
N GLY A 51 12.34 -23.46 -14.59
CA GLY A 51 13.43 -23.26 -13.63
C GLY A 51 14.71 -24.03 -13.96
N THR A 52 14.76 -24.67 -15.13
CA THR A 52 15.83 -25.57 -15.59
C THR A 52 16.86 -24.89 -16.52
N GLY A 53 16.74 -23.58 -16.76
CA GLY A 53 17.73 -22.78 -17.46
C GLY A 53 18.98 -22.49 -16.61
N PRO A 54 20.06 -21.95 -17.21
CA PRO A 54 21.21 -21.48 -16.44
C PRO A 54 20.77 -20.47 -15.38
N LEU A 55 21.27 -20.64 -14.15
CA LEU A 55 20.96 -19.75 -13.03
C LEU A 55 21.56 -18.36 -13.33
N PRO A 56 20.75 -17.30 -13.44
CA PRO A 56 21.27 -15.96 -13.69
C PRO A 56 22.08 -15.45 -12.48
N GLU A 57 22.92 -14.44 -12.72
CA GLU A 57 23.67 -13.79 -11.64
C GLU A 57 22.71 -13.18 -10.61
N ASN A 58 23.10 -13.18 -9.33
CA ASN A 58 22.27 -12.69 -8.21
C ASN A 58 20.93 -13.44 -8.05
N ALA A 59 20.87 -14.72 -8.45
CA ALA A 59 19.76 -15.61 -8.19
C ALA A 59 20.15 -16.81 -7.31
N GLU A 60 19.20 -17.26 -6.50
CA GLU A 60 19.28 -18.43 -5.65
C GLU A 60 18.20 -19.44 -6.01
N VAL A 61 18.58 -20.72 -6.08
CA VAL A 61 17.66 -21.83 -6.31
C VAL A 61 16.71 -21.95 -5.13
N ARG A 62 15.42 -22.13 -5.41
CA ARG A 62 14.42 -22.33 -4.35
C ARG A 62 14.61 -23.69 -3.71
N SER A 63 14.41 -23.78 -2.40
CA SER A 63 14.50 -25.04 -1.65
C SER A 63 13.38 -26.03 -2.00
N TYR A 64 12.27 -25.57 -2.59
CA TYR A 64 11.16 -26.40 -3.05
C TYR A 64 10.45 -25.74 -4.24
N GLY A 65 9.69 -26.53 -5.00
CA GLY A 65 8.82 -26.03 -6.08
C GLY A 65 9.52 -25.68 -7.40
N GLY A 66 10.82 -25.99 -7.54
CA GLY A 66 11.59 -25.70 -8.74
C GLY A 66 11.85 -24.20 -8.96
N GLY A 67 12.80 -23.89 -9.85
CA GLY A 67 13.16 -22.52 -10.20
C GLY A 67 14.00 -21.78 -9.18
N TRP A 68 14.05 -20.46 -9.35
CA TRP A 68 14.93 -19.57 -8.61
C TRP A 68 14.20 -18.31 -8.13
N HIS A 69 14.86 -17.57 -7.26
CA HIS A 69 14.46 -16.24 -6.84
C HIS A 69 15.71 -15.36 -6.78
N CYS A 70 15.54 -14.05 -6.92
CA CYS A 70 16.68 -13.15 -6.77
C CYS A 70 17.16 -13.11 -5.32
N THR A 71 18.47 -12.92 -5.15
CA THR A 71 19.08 -12.63 -3.85
C THR A 71 18.50 -11.32 -3.28
N LEU A 72 18.64 -11.13 -1.97
CA LEU A 72 18.16 -9.92 -1.30
C LEU A 72 18.81 -8.67 -1.91
N GLY A 73 17.99 -7.68 -2.28
CA GLY A 73 18.45 -6.47 -2.98
C GLY A 73 18.32 -6.53 -4.50
N TYR A 74 17.83 -7.64 -5.05
CA TYR A 74 17.60 -7.81 -6.49
C TYR A 74 16.15 -8.19 -6.77
N ARG A 75 15.68 -7.89 -7.99
CA ARG A 75 14.33 -8.24 -8.46
C ARG A 75 14.37 -8.81 -9.87
N VAL A 76 13.36 -9.62 -10.19
CA VAL A 76 13.21 -10.21 -11.52
C VAL A 76 12.83 -9.12 -12.52
N ASN A 77 13.61 -9.00 -13.59
CA ASN A 77 13.26 -8.20 -14.76
C ASN A 77 13.68 -8.96 -16.03
N ALA A 78 12.71 -9.25 -16.91
CA ALA A 78 12.95 -9.94 -18.18
C ALA A 78 13.71 -11.28 -18.11
N GLY A 79 13.68 -11.98 -16.97
CA GLY A 79 14.39 -13.25 -16.76
C GLY A 79 15.73 -13.13 -16.05
N ASP A 80 16.17 -11.91 -15.73
CA ASP A 80 17.39 -11.63 -14.98
C ASP A 80 17.09 -11.01 -13.62
N CYS A 81 18.08 -11.05 -12.71
CA CYS A 81 18.03 -10.34 -11.43
C CYS A 81 18.73 -8.99 -11.54
N VAL A 82 17.94 -7.92 -11.56
CA VAL A 82 18.44 -6.55 -11.57
C VAL A 82 18.46 -5.97 -10.16
N ALA A 83 19.50 -5.20 -9.85
CA ALA A 83 19.63 -4.56 -8.54
C ALA A 83 18.46 -3.58 -8.29
N ILE A 84 17.99 -3.57 -7.05
CA ILE A 84 17.05 -2.58 -6.55
C ILE A 84 17.87 -1.38 -6.08
N ASP A 85 17.48 -0.18 -6.50
CA ASP A 85 18.03 1.05 -5.95
C ASP A 85 17.48 1.25 -4.54
N VAL A 86 18.29 0.91 -3.54
CA VAL A 86 17.95 1.01 -2.12
C VAL A 86 18.58 2.31 -1.59
N PRO A 87 17.78 3.34 -1.28
CA PRO A 87 18.32 4.60 -0.81
C PRO A 87 18.92 4.49 0.59
N ASP A 88 19.62 5.54 1.01
CA ASP A 88 20.09 5.67 2.39
C ASP A 88 18.93 5.53 3.37
N ASN A 89 19.22 4.93 4.53
CA ASN A 89 18.22 4.64 5.57
C ASN A 89 17.09 3.69 5.15
N ALA A 90 17.25 2.92 4.08
CA ALA A 90 16.35 1.85 3.69
C ALA A 90 17.01 0.46 3.80
N TYR A 91 16.20 -0.58 3.65
CA TYR A 91 16.63 -1.97 3.50
C TYR A 91 15.78 -2.67 2.43
N ALA A 92 16.38 -3.62 1.72
CA ALA A 92 15.65 -4.44 0.75
C ALA A 92 14.65 -5.36 1.45
N THR A 93 13.45 -5.47 0.91
CA THR A 93 12.36 -6.28 1.51
C THR A 93 12.25 -7.68 0.90
N GLY A 94 12.92 -7.93 -0.23
CA GLY A 94 12.76 -9.17 -1.01
C GLY A 94 11.40 -9.31 -1.69
N ARG A 95 10.56 -8.26 -1.67
CA ARG A 95 9.28 -8.25 -2.38
C ARG A 95 9.52 -8.10 -3.88
N SER A 96 8.81 -8.89 -4.68
CA SER A 96 8.84 -8.83 -6.15
C SER A 96 8.03 -7.69 -6.75
N TYR A 97 7.30 -6.94 -5.91
CA TYR A 97 6.42 -5.85 -6.30
C TYR A 97 6.66 -4.62 -5.42
N GLY A 98 6.21 -3.45 -5.90
CA GLY A 98 6.43 -2.16 -5.25
C GLY A 98 7.88 -1.67 -5.41
N ALA A 99 8.33 -0.84 -4.48
CA ALA A 99 9.69 -0.27 -4.48
C ALA A 99 10.79 -1.33 -4.26
N GLY A 100 10.45 -2.46 -3.62
CA GLY A 100 11.42 -3.52 -3.29
C GLY A 100 12.26 -3.21 -2.05
N TRP A 101 12.14 -2.01 -1.48
CA TRP A 101 12.77 -1.59 -0.22
C TRP A 101 11.74 -1.00 0.75
N ALA A 102 12.14 -0.84 2.00
CA ALA A 102 11.39 -0.15 3.04
C ALA A 102 12.34 0.68 3.90
N CYS A 103 11.84 1.79 4.45
CA CYS A 103 12.62 2.62 5.36
C CYS A 103 12.94 1.88 6.66
N LYS A 104 14.15 2.13 7.19
CA LYS A 104 14.54 1.68 8.53
C LYS A 104 13.65 2.35 9.57
N ARG A 105 13.58 1.75 10.75
CA ARG A 105 12.89 2.33 11.91
C ARG A 105 13.39 3.76 12.17
N GLY A 106 12.46 4.70 12.33
CA GLY A 106 12.74 6.12 12.52
C GLY A 106 12.84 6.93 11.23
N TYR A 107 12.57 6.30 10.08
CA TYR A 107 12.57 6.96 8.78
C TYR A 107 11.24 6.72 8.05
N GLN A 108 10.82 7.69 7.26
CA GLN A 108 9.62 7.65 6.44
C GLN A 108 9.95 7.85 4.97
N GLU A 109 9.16 7.23 4.10
CA GLU A 109 9.32 7.33 2.65
C GLU A 109 8.92 8.73 2.16
N VAL A 110 9.79 9.35 1.37
CA VAL A 110 9.55 10.64 0.74
C VAL A 110 9.75 10.50 -0.77
N GLY A 111 8.73 10.91 -1.54
CA GLY A 111 8.80 10.95 -3.01
C GLY A 111 9.01 9.60 -3.70
N GLY A 112 8.83 8.47 -3.02
CA GLY A 112 9.03 7.14 -3.61
C GLY A 112 10.48 6.75 -3.90
N ALA A 113 11.45 7.54 -3.41
CA ALA A 113 12.86 7.39 -3.75
C ALA A 113 13.82 7.62 -2.59
N SER A 114 13.36 8.16 -1.45
CA SER A 114 14.22 8.41 -0.29
C SER A 114 13.54 8.04 1.03
N CYS A 115 14.37 7.84 2.05
CA CYS A 115 13.94 7.68 3.43
C CYS A 115 14.48 8.83 4.28
N GLU A 116 13.59 9.70 4.74
CA GLU A 116 13.93 10.84 5.59
C GLU A 116 13.63 10.54 7.05
N ALA A 117 14.44 11.09 7.96
CA ALA A 117 14.25 10.88 9.39
C ALA A 117 12.91 11.47 9.84
N ILE A 118 12.18 10.71 10.67
CA ILE A 118 10.95 11.20 11.29
C ILE A 118 11.34 12.26 12.32
N PRO A 119 10.82 13.50 12.22
CA PRO A 119 11.09 14.53 13.22
C PRO A 119 10.39 14.15 14.51
N VAL A 120 11.16 13.75 15.52
CA VAL A 120 10.66 13.48 16.88
C VAL A 120 10.87 14.76 17.70
N PRO A 121 9.80 15.40 18.20
CA PRO A 121 9.92 16.62 19.00
C PRO A 121 10.50 16.33 20.40
N GLU A 122 10.79 17.39 21.16
CA GLU A 122 11.17 17.26 22.56
C GLU A 122 10.03 16.63 23.39
N ASN A 123 10.39 15.85 24.41
CA ASN A 123 9.45 15.09 25.26
C ASN A 123 8.61 14.06 24.47
N ALA A 124 9.22 13.44 23.46
CA ALA A 124 8.61 12.40 22.65
C ALA A 124 9.60 11.29 22.30
N PHE A 125 9.05 10.12 21.95
CA PHE A 125 9.81 8.97 21.50
C PHE A 125 9.14 8.24 20.35
N LEU A 126 9.93 7.53 19.54
CA LEU A 126 9.41 6.66 18.48
C LEU A 126 8.62 5.50 19.05
N ARG A 127 7.40 5.29 18.55
CA ARG A 127 6.57 4.12 18.88
C ARG A 127 7.27 2.81 18.49
N SER A 128 6.78 1.70 19.02
CA SER A 128 7.28 0.37 18.68
C SER A 128 7.22 0.08 17.17
N SER A 129 6.20 0.59 16.48
CA SER A 129 6.06 0.52 15.01
C SER A 129 7.26 1.12 14.28
N GLY A 130 7.88 2.17 14.86
CA GLY A 130 9.04 2.82 14.29
C GLY A 130 8.74 3.83 13.17
N PHE A 131 7.46 4.03 12.84
CA PHE A 131 7.01 4.92 11.75
C PHE A 131 6.15 6.09 12.25
N ASP A 132 6.05 6.25 13.57
CA ASP A 132 5.35 7.34 14.23
C ASP A 132 5.96 7.54 15.64
N TRP A 133 5.62 8.65 16.28
CA TRP A 133 6.07 8.99 17.63
C TRP A 133 4.89 9.16 18.60
N GLN A 134 5.21 9.20 19.88
CA GLN A 134 4.28 9.55 20.95
C GLN A 134 4.99 10.37 22.02
N CYS A 135 4.22 11.18 22.74
CA CYS A 135 4.78 11.94 23.85
C CYS A 135 5.22 11.04 24.99
N ASP A 136 6.22 11.52 25.73
CA ASP A 136 6.62 10.95 27.01
C ASP A 136 5.48 11.02 28.01
N ARG A 137 5.51 10.14 29.01
CA ARG A 137 4.54 10.16 30.10
C ARG A 137 4.56 11.52 30.79
N GLY A 138 3.38 12.13 30.97
CA GLY A 138 3.24 13.48 31.52
C GLY A 138 3.17 14.56 30.46
N TYR A 139 3.28 14.20 29.18
CA TYR A 139 3.08 15.10 28.05
C TYR A 139 1.94 14.61 27.16
N ARG A 140 1.25 15.55 26.53
CA ARG A 140 0.21 15.27 25.53
C ARG A 140 0.57 15.91 24.20
N GLN A 141 0.10 15.31 23.13
CA GLN A 141 0.34 15.81 21.78
C GLN A 141 -0.48 17.07 21.53
N ASP A 142 0.20 18.17 21.19
CA ASP A 142 -0.39 19.36 20.58
C ASP A 142 0.27 19.57 19.21
N ARG A 143 -0.44 19.15 18.16
CA ARG A 143 0.05 19.13 16.77
C ARG A 143 1.36 18.33 16.63
N GLU A 144 2.45 19.03 16.30
CA GLU A 144 3.78 18.46 16.07
C GLU A 144 4.68 18.57 17.31
N THR A 145 4.11 18.85 18.48
CA THR A 145 4.85 19.02 19.73
C THR A 145 4.19 18.29 20.88
N CYS A 146 4.96 18.10 21.95
CA CYS A 146 4.48 17.54 23.20
C CYS A 146 4.46 18.63 24.28
N VAL A 147 3.27 18.89 24.82
CA VAL A 147 3.08 19.90 25.87
C VAL A 147 2.81 19.23 27.22
N LEU A 148 3.32 19.84 28.29
CA LEU A 148 3.19 19.30 29.63
C LEU A 148 1.71 19.18 30.04
N ILE A 149 1.36 18.05 30.61
CA ILE A 149 0.05 17.84 31.23
C ILE A 149 0.06 18.52 32.60
N VAL A 150 -0.79 19.53 32.76
CA VAL A 150 -1.04 20.13 34.07
C VAL A 150 -1.95 19.20 34.86
N LEU A 151 -1.40 18.60 35.91
CA LEU A 151 -2.11 17.66 36.76
C LEU A 151 -2.86 18.44 37.87
N PRO A 152 -4.20 18.37 37.94
CA PRO A 152 -4.94 18.99 39.02
C PRO A 152 -4.72 18.26 40.36
N GLU A 153 -5.16 18.88 41.46
CA GLU A 153 -5.14 18.23 42.77
C GLU A 153 -6.04 16.98 42.78
N ASN A 154 -5.61 15.93 43.47
CA ASN A 154 -6.28 14.62 43.52
C ASN A 154 -6.39 13.91 42.15
N ALA A 155 -5.33 13.99 41.33
CA ALA A 155 -5.24 13.32 40.04
C ALA A 155 -3.88 12.63 39.85
N TYR A 156 -3.84 11.63 38.96
CA TYR A 156 -2.64 10.91 38.56
C TYR A 156 -2.55 10.76 37.04
N LEU A 157 -1.32 10.68 36.52
CA LEU A 157 -1.08 10.50 35.08
C LEU A 157 -1.50 9.10 34.61
N THR A 158 -2.14 9.05 33.44
CA THR A 158 -2.53 7.82 32.75
C THR A 158 -1.74 7.64 31.47
N ASP A 159 -1.64 6.40 30.99
CA ASP A 159 -1.03 6.10 29.69
C ASP A 159 -2.01 6.20 28.51
N ASP A 160 -3.22 6.76 28.73
CA ASP A 160 -4.22 6.97 27.69
C ASP A 160 -3.82 8.13 26.74
N PRO A 161 -3.55 7.84 25.45
CA PRO A 161 -3.16 8.85 24.47
C PRO A 161 -4.33 9.66 23.92
N SER A 162 -5.58 9.25 24.17
CA SER A 162 -6.80 9.81 23.55
C SER A 162 -7.63 10.71 24.47
N GLY A 163 -7.21 10.86 25.73
CA GLY A 163 -7.90 11.65 26.76
C GLY A 163 -7.09 12.85 27.28
N SER A 164 -7.43 13.27 28.50
CA SER A 164 -6.72 14.30 29.27
C SER A 164 -5.27 13.92 29.62
N GLY A 165 -4.93 12.64 29.55
CA GLY A 165 -3.66 12.06 29.99
C GLY A 165 -3.53 11.96 31.52
N TRP A 166 -4.62 12.17 32.25
CA TRP A 166 -4.73 11.97 33.69
C TRP A 166 -6.12 11.50 34.08
N ALA A 167 -6.21 10.81 35.22
CA ALA A 167 -7.44 10.40 35.86
C ALA A 167 -7.48 10.89 37.31
N CYS A 168 -8.68 10.98 37.88
CA CYS A 168 -8.83 11.38 39.27
C CYS A 168 -8.46 10.25 40.23
N ASP A 169 -7.89 10.63 41.37
CA ASP A 169 -7.69 9.73 42.50
C ASP A 169 -9.03 9.13 42.94
N ARG A 170 -8.96 7.94 43.54
CA ARG A 170 -10.13 7.25 44.05
C ARG A 170 -10.90 8.14 45.03
N GLY A 171 -12.19 8.32 44.78
CA GLY A 171 -13.07 9.20 45.56
C GLY A 171 -13.24 10.60 44.99
N PHE A 172 -12.62 10.86 43.84
CA PHE A 172 -12.83 12.08 43.05
C PHE A 172 -13.34 11.74 41.65
N THR A 173 -14.04 12.68 41.04
CA THR A 173 -14.55 12.58 39.67
C THR A 173 -14.13 13.80 38.85
N ALA A 174 -13.94 13.62 37.55
CA ALA A 174 -13.50 14.68 36.66
C ALA A 174 -14.63 15.69 36.44
N SER A 175 -14.34 16.96 36.69
CA SER A 175 -15.19 18.10 36.37
C SER A 175 -14.33 19.15 35.69
N GLU A 176 -14.52 19.32 34.38
CA GLU A 176 -13.70 20.19 33.53
C GLU A 176 -12.19 19.88 33.65
N ALA A 177 -11.44 20.75 34.31
CA ALA A 177 -10.00 20.65 34.51
C ALA A 177 -9.61 20.31 35.96
N ALA A 178 -10.55 19.80 36.77
CA ALA A 178 -10.33 19.49 38.18
C ALA A 178 -10.92 18.14 38.58
N CYS A 179 -10.40 17.59 39.66
CA CYS A 179 -10.97 16.43 40.35
C CYS A 179 -11.75 16.91 41.57
N VAL A 180 -13.07 16.68 41.55
CA VAL A 180 -13.97 17.07 42.64
C VAL A 180 -14.38 15.85 43.46
N PRO A 181 -14.51 15.96 44.79
CA PRO A 181 -14.84 14.83 45.64
C PRO A 181 -16.23 14.28 45.31
N ILE A 182 -16.35 12.96 45.24
CA ILE A 182 -17.61 12.26 45.04
C ILE A 182 -18.41 12.33 46.34
N ALA A 183 -19.63 12.88 46.28
CA ALA A 183 -20.54 12.88 47.42
C ALA A 183 -21.06 11.45 47.67
N VAL A 184 -20.59 10.83 48.75
CA VAL A 184 -21.07 9.51 49.18
C VAL A 184 -22.24 9.71 50.16
N PRO A 185 -23.44 9.15 49.87
CA PRO A 185 -24.60 9.28 50.75
C PRO A 185 -24.42 8.49 52.06
N GLU A 186 -25.28 8.75 53.05
CA GLU A 186 -25.26 8.04 54.33
C GLU A 186 -25.40 6.52 54.13
N ASN A 187 -24.52 5.73 54.76
CA ASN A 187 -24.36 4.28 54.57
C ASN A 187 -23.87 3.84 53.17
N GLY A 188 -23.43 4.77 52.32
CA GLY A 188 -22.79 4.47 51.04
C GLY A 188 -21.30 4.16 51.18
N TYR A 189 -20.75 3.43 50.21
CA TYR A 189 -19.30 3.22 50.07
C TYR A 189 -18.91 3.22 48.59
N LEU A 190 -17.70 3.69 48.30
CA LEU A 190 -17.15 3.64 46.94
C LEU A 190 -16.76 2.20 46.60
N THR A 191 -17.11 1.72 45.42
CA THR A 191 -16.62 0.45 44.85
C THR A 191 -15.54 0.73 43.81
N ASN A 192 -14.74 -0.28 43.43
CA ASN A 192 -13.78 -0.18 42.32
C ASN A 192 -14.47 -0.52 40.98
N ALA A 193 -15.74 -0.18 40.83
CA ALA A 193 -16.42 -0.34 39.55
C ALA A 193 -16.16 0.94 38.75
N ASP A 194 -15.27 0.82 37.76
CA ASP A 194 -15.02 1.85 36.77
C ASP A 194 -16.28 2.13 35.91
#